data_AF-A0A0G1BAQ1-F1
#
_entry.id   AF-A0A0G1BAQ1-F1
#
_cell.length_a   1.000
_cell.length_b   1.000
_cell.length_c   1.000
_cell.angle_alpha   90.00
_cell.angle_beta   90.00
_cell.angle_gamma   90.00
#
_symmetry.space_group_name_H-M   'P 1'
#
loop_
_entity.id
_entity.type
_entity.pdbx_description
1 polymer ?
#
loop_
_entity_poly.entity_id
_entity_poly.type
_entity_poly.pdbx_seq_one_letter_code
_entity_poly.pdbx_strand_id
1 'polypeptide(L)'
;MLYPVTDEWLGGVGNHTLDDCKRYGYEAKEVVGTDDPKEIGHLIHRYNQEMLLSGPVLAMVLEGSHAVEVVRKLVGHTIPILAAPGTIRGDYSNDSSIVANPQKRTIYTLVHASGTPEEAEREITLWFGK
;
A
#
# COMPACT_ATOMS: atom_id res chain seq x y z
N MET A 1 -7.35 -11.15 -8.12
CA MET A 1 -7.54 -9.90 -7.34
C MET A 1 -6.15 -9.35 -7.04
N LEU A 2 -5.94 -8.03 -7.15
CA LEU A 2 -4.60 -7.41 -7.03
C LEU A 2 -3.98 -7.64 -5.64
N TYR A 3 -4.78 -7.56 -4.59
CA TYR A 3 -4.35 -7.79 -3.21
C TYR A 3 -4.71 -9.21 -2.76
N PRO A 4 -3.76 -9.95 -2.16
CA PRO A 4 -4.07 -11.22 -1.50
C PRO A 4 -4.95 -10.97 -0.26
N VAL A 5 -5.77 -11.96 0.08
CA VAL A 5 -6.68 -11.91 1.26
C VAL A 5 -6.36 -13.06 2.21
N THR A 6 -5.08 -13.46 2.28
CA THR A 6 -4.65 -14.50 3.21
C THR A 6 -4.63 -13.96 4.63
N ASP A 7 -4.91 -14.81 5.62
CA ASP A 7 -4.85 -14.45 7.04
C ASP A 7 -3.51 -13.83 7.44
N GLU A 8 -2.41 -14.34 6.88
CA GLU A 8 -1.07 -13.82 7.09
C GLU A 8 -0.92 -12.38 6.57
N TRP A 9 -1.42 -12.11 5.35
CA TRP A 9 -1.35 -10.78 4.78
C TRP A 9 -2.22 -9.78 5.54
N LEU A 10 -3.45 -10.18 5.89
CA LEU A 10 -4.37 -9.35 6.67
C LEU A 10 -3.77 -8.97 8.03
N GLY A 11 -3.19 -9.96 8.74
CA GLY A 11 -2.51 -9.72 9.99
C GLY A 11 -1.30 -8.80 9.83
N GLY A 12 -0.49 -8.99 8.78
CA GLY A 12 0.67 -8.13 8.49
C GLY A 12 0.30 -6.66 8.28
N VAL A 13 -0.71 -6.39 7.46
CA VAL A 13 -1.20 -5.03 7.20
C VAL A 13 -1.79 -4.40 8.46
N GLY A 14 -2.53 -5.17 9.26
CA GLY A 14 -3.05 -4.72 10.54
C GLY A 14 -1.95 -4.32 11.52
N ASN A 15 -0.92 -5.18 11.65
CA ASN A 15 0.22 -4.91 12.52
C ASN A 15 0.98 -3.64 12.13
N HIS A 16 1.16 -3.37 10.83
CA HIS A 16 1.77 -2.12 10.38
C HIS A 16 0.98 -0.88 10.83
N THR A 17 -0.36 -0.95 10.81
CA THR A 17 -1.21 0.13 11.30
C THR A 17 -1.06 0.31 12.81
N LEU A 18 -0.97 -0.78 13.58
CA LEU A 18 -0.74 -0.74 15.03
C LEU A 18 0.63 -0.13 15.36
N ASP A 19 1.67 -0.54 14.62
CA ASP A 19 3.03 -0.01 14.77
C ASP A 19 3.09 1.49 14.48
N ASP A 20 2.40 1.95 13.43
CA ASP A 20 2.29 3.37 13.10
C ASP A 20 1.54 4.15 14.19
N CYS A 21 0.40 3.64 14.66
CA CYS A 21 -0.34 4.27 15.76
C CYS A 21 0.56 4.44 16.98
N LYS A 22 1.26 3.39 17.40
CA LYS A 22 2.22 3.42 18.51
C LYS A 22 3.34 4.42 18.27
N ARG A 23 3.92 4.45 17.08
CA ARG A 23 5.02 5.34 16.70
C ARG A 23 4.65 6.82 16.85
N TYR A 24 3.41 7.17 16.48
CA TYR A 24 2.93 8.55 16.51
C TYR A 24 2.13 8.90 17.77
N GLY A 25 1.98 7.97 18.71
CA GLY A 25 1.29 8.19 19.99
C GLY A 25 -0.25 8.20 19.88
N TYR A 26 -0.81 7.46 18.93
CA TYR A 26 -2.25 7.28 18.77
C TYR A 26 -2.71 5.90 19.24
N GLU A 27 -3.95 5.82 19.70
CA GLU A 27 -4.61 4.55 20.00
C GLU A 27 -5.36 4.03 18.77
N ALA A 28 -5.12 2.78 18.37
CA ALA A 28 -5.72 2.21 17.16
C ALA A 28 -7.26 2.24 17.18
N LYS A 29 -7.88 2.05 18.36
CA LYS A 29 -9.34 2.16 18.52
C LYS A 29 -9.89 3.54 18.19
N GLU A 30 -9.12 4.60 18.40
CA GLU A 30 -9.53 5.96 18.05
C GLU A 30 -9.38 6.24 16.57
N VAL A 31 -8.36 5.65 15.94
CA VAL A 31 -7.97 5.90 14.54
C VAL A 31 -8.77 5.03 13.57
N VAL A 32 -8.90 3.74 13.86
CA VAL A 32 -9.50 2.71 12.96
C VAL A 32 -10.66 1.94 13.61
N GLY A 33 -10.98 2.20 14.88
CA GLY A 33 -12.15 1.62 15.55
C GLY A 33 -11.93 0.24 16.19
N THR A 34 -10.76 -0.37 16.00
CA THR A 34 -10.42 -1.70 16.54
C THR A 34 -8.91 -1.81 16.77
N ASP A 35 -8.48 -2.72 17.64
CA ASP A 35 -7.08 -3.10 17.85
C ASP A 35 -6.78 -4.54 17.38
N ASP A 36 -7.77 -5.22 16.78
CA ASP A 36 -7.57 -6.54 16.18
C ASP A 36 -6.85 -6.42 14.81
N PRO A 37 -5.67 -7.03 14.62
CA PRO A 37 -4.91 -6.89 13.37
C PRO A 37 -5.67 -7.39 12.14
N LYS A 38 -6.49 -8.44 12.24
CA LYS A 38 -7.20 -8.99 11.08
C LYS A 38 -8.36 -8.09 10.68
N GLU A 39 -9.11 -7.56 11.64
CA GLU A 39 -10.15 -6.57 11.38
C GLU A 39 -9.57 -5.32 10.72
N ILE A 40 -8.43 -4.82 11.21
CA ILE A 40 -7.72 -3.70 10.56
C ILE A 40 -7.29 -4.09 9.14
N GLY A 41 -6.71 -5.28 8.95
CA GLY A 41 -6.32 -5.79 7.64
C GLY A 41 -7.48 -5.77 6.63
N HIS A 42 -8.68 -6.18 7.06
CA HIS A 42 -9.88 -6.11 6.23
C HIS A 42 -10.33 -4.68 5.94
N LEU A 43 -10.21 -3.76 6.90
CA LEU A 43 -10.50 -2.33 6.67
C LEU A 43 -9.56 -1.74 5.62
N ILE A 44 -8.25 -1.95 5.76
CA ILE A 44 -7.25 -1.45 4.81
C ILE A 44 -7.43 -2.09 3.43
N HIS A 45 -7.73 -3.40 3.36
CA HIS A 45 -8.05 -4.07 2.11
C HIS A 45 -9.22 -3.41 1.40
N ARG A 46 -10.31 -3.10 2.14
CA ARG A 46 -11.47 -2.39 1.60
C ARG A 46 -11.09 -1.00 1.09
N TYR A 47 -10.33 -0.22 1.87
CA TYR A 47 -9.91 1.11 1.46
C TYR A 47 -9.03 1.10 0.20
N ASN A 48 -8.18 0.08 0.03
CA ASN A 48 -7.41 -0.11 -1.19
C ASN A 48 -8.30 -0.40 -2.41
N GLN A 49 -9.34 -1.22 -2.24
CA GLN A 49 -10.32 -1.50 -3.30
C GLN A 49 -11.09 -0.23 -3.69
N GLU A 50 -11.59 0.53 -2.70
CA GLU A 50 -12.30 1.78 -2.93
C GLU A 50 -11.43 2.80 -3.67
N MET A 51 -10.14 2.90 -3.32
CA MET A 51 -9.20 3.78 -4.01
C MET A 51 -8.99 3.39 -5.48
N LEU A 52 -8.76 2.10 -5.77
CA LEU A 52 -8.61 1.61 -7.14
C LEU A 52 -9.87 1.85 -8.01
N LEU A 53 -11.05 1.88 -7.39
CA LEU A 53 -12.33 2.11 -8.07
C LEU A 53 -12.71 3.60 -8.14
N SER A 54 -11.98 4.48 -7.45
CA SER A 54 -12.32 5.90 -7.35
C SER A 54 -12.03 6.72 -8.62
N GLY A 55 -11.27 6.17 -9.56
CA GLY A 55 -10.92 6.85 -10.80
C GLY A 55 -10.14 5.97 -11.78
N PRO A 56 -9.81 6.50 -12.97
CA PRO A 56 -9.01 5.77 -13.94
C PRO A 56 -7.58 5.54 -13.41
N VAL A 57 -7.02 4.37 -13.70
CA VAL A 57 -5.64 4.00 -13.38
C VAL A 57 -4.84 3.76 -14.67
N LEU A 58 -3.55 4.08 -14.64
CA LEU A 58 -2.61 3.74 -15.70
C LEU A 58 -1.84 2.48 -15.32
N ALA A 59 -2.12 1.37 -15.97
CA ALA A 59 -1.31 0.15 -15.85
C ALA A 59 -0.22 0.16 -16.93
N MET A 60 1.02 -0.17 -16.55
CA MET A 60 2.15 -0.30 -17.47
C MET A 60 3.07 -1.44 -17.04
N VAL A 61 3.79 -2.03 -18.00
CA VAL A 61 4.83 -3.05 -17.74
C VAL A 61 6.18 -2.42 -18.06
N LEU A 62 7.11 -2.51 -17.11
CA LEU A 62 8.49 -2.03 -17.26
C LEU A 62 9.44 -3.22 -17.34
N GLU A 63 10.35 -3.18 -18.31
CA GLU A 63 11.35 -4.22 -18.55
C GLU A 63 12.77 -3.66 -18.32
N GLY A 64 13.66 -4.50 -17.80
CA GLY A 64 15.07 -4.17 -17.62
C GLY A 64 15.76 -5.07 -16.59
N SER A 65 17.08 -4.94 -16.48
CA SER A 65 17.85 -5.64 -15.45
C SER A 65 17.38 -5.25 -14.06
N HIS A 66 17.03 -6.25 -13.24
CA HIS A 66 16.52 -6.04 -11.88
C HIS A 66 15.27 -5.14 -11.82
N ALA A 67 14.39 -5.19 -12.83
CA ALA A 67 13.25 -4.27 -12.97
C ALA A 67 12.43 -4.10 -11.68
N VAL A 68 12.03 -5.19 -11.02
CA VAL A 68 11.27 -5.14 -9.76
C VAL A 68 12.00 -4.36 -8.68
N GLU A 69 13.28 -4.66 -8.44
CA GLU A 69 14.09 -4.00 -7.42
C GLU A 69 14.31 -2.52 -7.75
N VAL A 70 14.69 -2.22 -8.99
CA VAL A 70 14.96 -0.85 -9.45
C VAL A 70 13.71 0.01 -9.37
N VAL A 71 12.56 -0.49 -9.82
CA VAL A 71 11.29 0.24 -9.76
C VAL A 71 10.89 0.49 -8.31
N ARG A 72 10.98 -0.51 -7.42
CA ARG A 72 10.68 -0.32 -5.99
C ARG A 72 11.61 0.71 -5.34
N LYS A 73 12.89 0.73 -5.71
CA LYS A 73 13.84 1.74 -5.25
C LYS A 73 13.45 3.15 -5.69
N LEU A 74 13.03 3.32 -6.94
CA LEU A 74 12.58 4.61 -7.49
C LEU A 74 11.26 5.07 -6.88
N VAL A 75 10.33 4.15 -6.65
CA VAL A 75 9.02 4.43 -6.04
C VAL A 75 9.18 4.93 -4.61
N GLY A 76 10.07 4.32 -3.83
CA GLY A 76 10.34 4.72 -2.44
C GLY A 76 9.42 4.04 -1.41
N HIS A 77 9.62 4.41 -0.15
CA HIS A 77 8.94 3.80 1.01
C HIS A 77 7.41 3.84 0.87
N THR A 78 6.70 2.80 1.33
CA THR A 78 5.22 2.69 1.20
C THR A 78 4.48 3.88 1.81
N ILE A 79 4.96 4.40 2.92
CA ILE A 79 4.44 5.61 3.56
C ILE A 79 5.22 6.84 3.02
N PRO A 80 4.57 7.76 2.28
CA PRO A 80 5.24 8.90 1.63
C PRO A 80 6.06 9.79 2.56
N ILE A 81 5.56 10.10 3.77
CA ILE A 81 6.31 10.93 4.74
C ILE A 81 7.63 10.30 5.21
N LEU A 82 7.81 8.99 5.01
CA LEU A 82 9.04 8.25 5.32
C LEU A 82 9.89 7.97 4.08
N ALA A 83 9.42 8.33 2.89
CA ALA A 83 10.15 8.12 1.65
C ALA A 83 11.28 9.16 1.52
N ALA A 84 12.43 8.72 1.02
CA ALA A 84 13.57 9.61 0.84
C ALA A 84 13.32 10.64 -0.28
N PRO A 85 13.86 11.86 -0.18
CA PRO A 85 13.87 12.82 -1.28
C PRO A 85 14.49 12.20 -2.55
N GLY A 86 13.94 12.51 -3.71
CA GLY A 86 14.33 11.94 -5.00
C GLY A 86 13.59 10.63 -5.37
N THR A 87 12.72 10.12 -4.50
CA THR A 87 11.82 9.01 -4.83
C THR A 87 10.46 9.54 -5.25
N ILE A 88 9.71 8.79 -6.04
CA ILE A 88 8.38 9.21 -6.51
C ILE A 88 7.47 9.54 -5.33
N ARG A 89 7.41 8.69 -4.31
CA ARG A 89 6.56 8.95 -3.13
C ARG A 89 7.06 10.11 -2.29
N GLY A 90 8.38 10.28 -2.14
CA GLY A 90 8.97 11.36 -1.35
C GLY A 90 8.80 12.74 -1.99
N ASP A 91 8.81 12.81 -3.32
CA ASP A 91 8.75 14.10 -4.03
C ASP A 91 7.32 14.54 -4.35
N TYR A 92 6.37 13.60 -4.48
CA TYR A 92 5.02 13.89 -4.99
C TYR A 92 3.88 13.60 -4.00
N SER A 93 4.16 13.12 -2.78
CA SER A 93 3.14 12.90 -1.74
C SER A 93 3.70 13.18 -0.34
N ASN A 94 2.84 13.60 0.56
CA ASN A 94 3.15 13.85 1.98
C ASN A 94 2.21 13.08 2.92
N ASP A 95 1.48 12.10 2.39
CA ASP A 95 0.44 11.38 3.12
C ASP A 95 1.01 10.34 4.11
N SER A 96 0.17 9.89 5.05
CA SER A 96 0.56 8.90 6.07
C SER A 96 -0.66 8.13 6.60
N SER A 97 -0.40 6.98 7.24
CA SER A 97 -1.44 6.16 7.88
C SER A 97 -2.25 6.93 8.92
N ILE A 98 -1.60 7.74 9.76
CA ILE A 98 -2.27 8.54 10.80
C ILE A 98 -3.16 9.66 10.24
N VAL A 99 -2.94 10.10 8.99
CA VAL A 99 -3.80 11.07 8.31
C VAL A 99 -4.90 10.35 7.51
N ALA A 100 -4.57 9.24 6.86
CA ALA A 100 -5.47 8.48 6.01
C ALA A 100 -6.54 7.70 6.80
N ASN A 101 -6.14 7.02 7.87
CA ASN A 101 -6.99 6.11 8.60
C ASN A 101 -8.20 6.81 9.28
N PRO A 102 -8.05 7.96 9.97
CA PRO A 102 -9.20 8.70 10.51
C PRO A 102 -10.18 9.18 9.43
N GLN A 103 -9.68 9.39 8.21
CA GLN A 103 -10.47 9.77 7.03
C GLN A 103 -11.10 8.55 6.33
N LYS A 104 -10.92 7.34 6.88
CA LYS A 104 -11.45 6.08 6.35
C LYS A 104 -11.05 5.83 4.90
N ARG A 105 -9.79 6.11 4.58
CA ARG A 105 -9.21 5.88 3.26
C ARG A 105 -7.82 5.26 3.40
N THR A 106 -7.31 4.72 2.30
CA THR A 106 -5.92 4.26 2.24
C THR A 106 -4.96 5.44 2.09
N ILE A 107 -3.68 5.17 2.30
CA ILE A 107 -2.61 6.12 2.05
C ILE A 107 -2.53 6.36 0.53
N TYR A 108 -2.49 7.62 0.11
CA TYR A 108 -2.25 8.00 -1.28
C TYR A 108 -0.77 7.86 -1.61
N THR A 109 -0.39 6.60 -1.89
CA THR A 109 0.97 6.17 -2.22
C THR A 109 1.36 6.41 -3.68
N LEU A 110 0.44 6.96 -4.48
CA LEU A 110 0.57 7.29 -5.91
C LEU A 110 0.72 6.09 -6.86
N VAL A 111 1.58 5.12 -6.51
CA VAL A 111 2.01 4.03 -7.38
C VAL A 111 1.97 2.70 -6.63
N HIS A 112 1.39 1.67 -7.26
CA HIS A 112 1.61 0.27 -6.91
C HIS A 112 2.77 -0.29 -7.74
N ALA A 113 3.64 -1.07 -7.11
CA ALA A 113 4.72 -1.79 -7.78
C ALA A 113 4.84 -3.18 -7.17
N SER A 114 4.96 -4.20 -8.01
CA SER A 114 5.06 -5.61 -7.60
C SER A 114 6.23 -5.81 -6.63
N GLY A 115 6.06 -6.67 -5.63
CA GLY A 115 7.07 -6.90 -4.57
C GLY A 115 8.16 -7.88 -4.98
N THR A 116 7.81 -8.90 -5.78
CA THR A 116 8.72 -9.95 -6.27
C THR A 116 8.52 -10.23 -7.77
N PRO A 117 9.46 -10.93 -8.43
CA PRO A 117 9.28 -11.38 -9.81
C PRO A 117 8.02 -12.23 -10.01
N GLU A 118 7.72 -13.14 -9.09
CA GLU A 118 6.54 -14.02 -9.16
C GLU A 118 5.24 -13.22 -9.02
N GLU A 119 5.25 -12.19 -8.17
CA GLU A 119 4.12 -11.25 -8.09
C GLU A 119 3.97 -10.45 -9.37
N ALA A 120 5.07 -9.99 -9.98
CA ALA A 120 5.05 -9.24 -11.22
C ALA A 120 4.45 -10.08 -12.37
N GLU A 121 4.84 -11.34 -12.52
CA GLU A 121 4.28 -12.24 -13.54
C GLU A 121 2.76 -12.44 -13.37
N ARG A 122 2.31 -12.65 -12.13
CA ARG A 122 0.90 -12.77 -11.80
C ARG A 122 0.13 -11.49 -12.13
N GLU A 123 0.67 -10.33 -11.75
CA GLU A 123 0.03 -9.03 -11.95
C GLU A 123 -0.01 -8.64 -13.44
N ILE A 124 1.05 -8.91 -14.20
CA ILE A 124 1.07 -8.72 -15.66
C ILE A 124 -0.05 -9.55 -16.30
N THR A 125 -0.19 -10.82 -15.89
CA THR A 125 -1.27 -11.69 -16.39
C THR A 125 -2.65 -11.19 -15.95
N LEU A 126 -2.78 -10.63 -14.74
CA LEU A 126 -4.04 -10.07 -14.26
C LEU A 126 -4.50 -8.86 -15.08
N TRP A 127 -3.58 -7.98 -15.47
CA TRP A 127 -3.88 -6.73 -16.18
C TRP A 127 -3.93 -6.87 -17.70
N PHE A 128 -3.06 -7.72 -18.26
CA PHE A 128 -2.83 -7.84 -19.71
C PHE A 128 -2.95 -9.26 -20.23
N GLY A 129 -3.26 -10.23 -19.37
CA GLY A 129 -3.60 -11.59 -19.78
C GLY A 129 -4.89 -11.58 -20.61
N LYS A 130 -4.95 -12.52 -21.56
CA LYS A 130 -6.13 -12.73 -22.40
C LYS A 130 -7.19 -13.55 -21.67
#